data_AF-A0A9E3DFR1-F1
#
_entry.id   AF-A0A9E3DFR1-F1
#
_cell.length_a   1.000
_cell.length_b   1.000
_cell.length_c   1.000
_cell.angle_alpha   90.00
_cell.angle_beta   90.00
_cell.angle_gamma   90.00
#
_symmetry.space_group_name_H-M   'P 1'
#
loop_
_entity.id
_entity.type
_entity.pdbx_description
1 polymer ?
#
loop_
_entity_poly.entity_id
_entity_poly.type
_entity_poly.pdbx_seq_one_letter_code
_entity_poly.pdbx_strand_id
1 'polypeptide(L)'
;MADTLQKLRPDRDLQCYFFEPSAIAALSATSPTGFTLSGTWRQQFDWAVVEWNRDNVFEHPGLRNLPDSDLSGLTLTYEETRTNCIPLDSSLYPTVDWPNLRIWADSGNGEQVYHIPLAKYAVPIEGSYQPATAQIQLGGSVTPGDSIGVAFLEEHYPYTMTDNPLTFAVQNLAEGINAFSPTMTAAQNET
;
A
#
# COMPACT_ATOMS: atom_id res chain seq x y z
N MET A 1 6.70 -33.81 22.63
CA MET A 1 7.78 -33.42 21.70
C MET A 1 8.16 -31.99 22.02
N ALA A 2 9.45 -31.68 22.08
CA ALA A 2 9.91 -30.28 22.18
C ALA A 2 9.67 -29.61 20.83
N ASP A 3 8.87 -28.54 20.80
CA ASP A 3 8.67 -27.71 19.61
C ASP A 3 9.92 -26.85 19.39
N THR A 4 10.37 -26.69 18.14
CA THR A 4 11.51 -25.82 17.84
C THR A 4 10.99 -24.40 17.66
N LEU A 5 11.45 -23.48 18.50
CA LEU A 5 11.08 -22.08 18.40
C LEU A 5 11.74 -21.46 17.17
N GLN A 6 10.92 -20.95 16.25
CA GLN A 6 11.37 -20.19 15.07
C GLN A 6 11.13 -18.70 15.33
N LYS A 7 12.06 -17.87 14.85
CA LYS A 7 11.99 -16.41 14.97
C LYS A 7 10.80 -15.87 14.16
N LEU A 8 10.17 -14.80 14.66
CA LEU A 8 9.11 -14.05 13.97
C LEU A 8 7.88 -14.89 13.60
N ARG A 9 7.45 -15.79 14.49
CA ARG A 9 6.25 -16.62 14.27
C ARG A 9 4.99 -15.85 14.67
N PRO A 10 4.04 -15.59 13.75
CA PRO A 10 2.83 -14.83 14.06
C PRO A 10 1.96 -15.41 15.17
N ASP A 11 2.02 -16.73 15.40
CA ASP A 11 1.25 -17.44 16.43
C ASP A 11 1.89 -17.44 17.82
N ARG A 12 3.01 -16.72 18.00
CA ARG A 12 3.73 -16.72 19.27
C ARG A 12 3.99 -15.32 19.83
N ASP A 13 4.78 -14.53 19.13
CA ASP A 13 5.36 -13.28 19.65
C ASP A 13 4.90 -12.02 18.92
N LEU A 14 3.98 -12.17 17.96
CA LEU A 14 3.35 -11.05 17.27
C LEU A 14 2.29 -10.40 18.16
N GLN A 15 2.41 -9.09 18.34
CA GLN A 15 1.51 -8.28 19.14
C GLN A 15 0.71 -7.33 18.26
N CYS A 16 -0.41 -6.84 18.75
CA CYS A 16 -1.26 -5.88 18.07
C CYS A 16 -1.51 -4.67 18.96
N TYR A 17 -1.22 -3.49 18.42
CA TYR A 17 -1.48 -2.20 19.02
C TYR A 17 -2.40 -1.39 18.11
N PHE A 18 -3.18 -0.49 18.68
CA PHE A 18 -4.09 0.36 17.93
C PHE A 18 -4.26 1.71 18.60
N PHE A 19 -4.78 2.68 17.85
CA PHE A 19 -5.02 4.02 18.35
C PHE A 19 -6.23 4.06 19.29
N GLU A 20 -6.00 4.37 20.56
CA GLU A 20 -7.06 4.56 21.56
C GLU A 20 -7.50 6.03 21.66
N PRO A 21 -8.78 6.29 22.01
CA PRO A 21 -9.85 5.33 22.34
C PRO A 21 -10.76 4.98 21.15
N SER A 22 -10.52 5.57 19.98
CA SER A 22 -11.43 5.55 18.84
C SER A 22 -11.38 4.26 18.03
N ALA A 23 -10.24 3.57 18.02
CA ALA A 23 -10.05 2.28 17.36
C ALA A 23 -10.07 1.10 18.33
N ILE A 24 -10.36 -0.08 17.79
CA ILE A 24 -10.10 -1.37 18.43
C ILE A 24 -9.61 -2.35 17.36
N ALA A 25 -8.57 -3.11 17.65
CA ALA A 25 -8.07 -4.14 16.75
C ALA A 25 -7.67 -5.41 17.50
N ALA A 26 -7.74 -6.54 16.82
CA ALA A 26 -7.37 -7.84 17.36
C ALA A 26 -6.75 -8.74 16.29
N LEU A 27 -5.79 -9.56 16.72
CA LEU A 27 -5.25 -10.67 15.95
C LEU A 27 -6.18 -11.87 16.07
N SER A 28 -6.39 -12.55 14.94
CA SER A 28 -7.15 -13.79 14.85
C SER A 28 -6.52 -14.70 13.79
N ALA A 29 -6.91 -15.97 13.77
CA ALA A 29 -6.40 -16.96 12.83
C ALA A 29 -4.86 -17.00 12.73
N THR A 30 -4.18 -16.78 13.86
CA THR A 30 -2.73 -16.82 13.91
C THR A 30 -2.23 -18.26 13.74
N SER A 31 -1.20 -18.39 12.92
CA SER A 31 -0.52 -19.65 12.60
C SER A 31 0.97 -19.37 12.44
N PRO A 32 1.82 -20.41 12.31
CA PRO A 32 3.25 -20.20 12.09
C PRO A 32 3.59 -19.35 10.85
N THR A 33 2.68 -19.25 9.89
CA THR A 33 2.92 -18.62 8.57
C THR A 33 1.98 -17.46 8.26
N GLY A 34 1.10 -17.06 9.17
CA GLY A 34 0.12 -16.03 8.86
C GLY A 34 -0.81 -15.67 10.00
N PHE A 35 -1.52 -14.57 9.84
CA PHE A 35 -2.49 -14.04 10.81
C PHE A 35 -3.52 -13.18 10.09
N THR A 36 -4.60 -12.85 10.79
CA THR A 36 -5.59 -11.85 10.37
C THR A 36 -5.70 -10.76 11.41
N LEU A 37 -5.49 -9.50 10.98
CA LEU A 37 -5.77 -8.32 11.78
C LEU A 37 -7.14 -7.77 11.41
N SER A 38 -8.02 -7.62 12.39
CA SER A 38 -9.36 -7.06 12.19
C SER A 38 -9.68 -6.06 13.29
N GLY A 39 -10.60 -5.14 13.02
CA GLY A 39 -10.89 -4.05 13.95
C GLY A 39 -12.08 -3.19 13.57
N THR A 40 -12.28 -2.13 14.35
CA THR A 40 -13.21 -1.04 14.06
C THR A 40 -12.45 0.27 14.18
N TRP A 41 -12.58 1.13 13.16
CA TRP A 41 -11.95 2.43 13.06
C TRP A 41 -13.07 3.47 12.89
N ARG A 42 -13.10 4.49 13.75
CA ARG A 42 -14.13 5.53 13.81
C ARG A 42 -13.66 6.86 13.21
N GLN A 43 -12.36 7.08 13.11
CA GLN A 43 -11.75 8.32 12.62
C GLN A 43 -10.74 8.01 11.50
N GLN A 44 -10.50 9.00 10.65
CA GLN A 44 -9.60 8.85 9.49
C GLN A 44 -8.12 8.62 9.88
N PHE A 45 -7.74 8.99 11.10
CA PHE A 45 -6.40 8.79 11.64
C PHE A 45 -6.31 7.58 12.57
N ASP A 46 -7.37 6.78 12.70
CA ASP A 46 -7.30 5.55 13.47
C ASP A 46 -6.39 4.55 12.75
N TRP A 47 -5.55 3.86 13.51
CA TRP A 47 -4.58 2.91 12.96
C TRP A 47 -4.45 1.69 13.87
N ALA A 48 -3.88 0.63 13.31
CA ALA A 48 -3.41 -0.53 14.04
C ALA A 48 -2.03 -0.94 13.49
N VAL A 49 -1.19 -1.47 14.38
CA VAL A 49 0.17 -1.94 14.07
C VAL A 49 0.32 -3.33 14.66
N VAL A 50 0.99 -4.20 13.90
CA VAL A 50 1.50 -5.45 14.43
C VAL A 50 2.99 -5.36 14.61
N GLU A 51 3.51 -5.82 15.73
CA GLU A 51 4.94 -5.77 16.02
C GLU A 51 5.45 -7.06 16.64
N TRP A 52 6.69 -7.39 16.28
CA TRP A 52 7.52 -8.30 17.05
C TRP A 52 8.43 -7.47 17.94
N ASN A 53 8.37 -7.73 19.24
CA ASN A 53 9.18 -7.02 20.21
C ASN A 53 10.17 -8.00 20.86
N ARG A 54 11.46 -7.75 20.63
CA ARG A 54 12.56 -8.58 21.17
C ARG A 54 12.53 -8.66 22.70
N ASP A 55 12.19 -7.57 23.36
CA ASP A 55 12.15 -7.52 24.82
C ASP A 55 10.93 -8.22 25.40
N ASN A 56 9.88 -8.43 24.60
CA ASN A 56 8.62 -9.12 24.95
C ASN A 56 8.34 -9.07 26.47
N VAL A 57 7.72 -7.96 26.90
CA VAL A 57 7.52 -7.64 28.32
C VAL A 57 6.42 -8.47 29.00
N PHE A 58 5.71 -9.31 28.25
CA PHE A 58 4.58 -10.09 28.75
C PHE A 58 4.98 -11.52 29.14
N GLU A 59 5.86 -12.14 28.36
CA GLU A 59 6.26 -13.53 28.55
C GLU A 59 7.45 -13.69 29.52
N HIS A 60 7.55 -14.88 30.11
CA HIS A 60 8.70 -15.24 30.93
C HIS A 60 10.00 -15.17 30.09
N PRO A 61 11.08 -14.54 30.58
CA PRO A 61 12.29 -14.33 29.78
C PRO A 61 12.87 -15.58 29.10
N GLY A 62 12.79 -16.74 29.76
CA GLY A 62 13.26 -18.02 29.22
C GLY A 62 12.39 -18.64 28.11
N LEU A 63 11.24 -18.05 27.77
CA LEU A 63 10.32 -18.51 26.73
C LEU A 63 10.28 -17.59 25.50
N ARG A 64 11.10 -16.54 25.46
CA ARG A 64 11.10 -15.55 24.38
C ARG A 64 11.65 -16.15 23.07
N ASN A 65 10.96 -15.90 21.96
CA ASN A 65 11.33 -16.41 20.63
C ASN A 65 12.45 -15.63 19.94
N LEU A 66 12.80 -14.44 20.45
CA LEU A 66 13.88 -13.61 19.92
C LEU A 66 15.04 -13.46 20.94
N PRO A 67 15.67 -14.56 21.40
CA PRO A 67 16.61 -14.50 22.51
C PRO A 67 17.94 -13.80 22.18
N ASP A 68 18.32 -13.72 20.90
CA ASP A 68 19.67 -13.29 20.47
C ASP A 68 19.70 -11.98 19.67
N SER A 69 18.55 -11.36 19.37
CA SER A 69 18.41 -10.17 18.51
C SER A 69 18.96 -10.28 17.09
N ASP A 70 19.41 -11.46 16.67
CA ASP A 70 20.08 -11.60 15.40
C ASP A 70 19.07 -11.97 14.31
N LEU A 71 18.82 -11.05 13.38
CA LEU A 71 17.98 -11.31 12.20
C LEU A 71 18.80 -11.64 10.95
N SER A 72 20.13 -11.82 11.09
CA SER A 72 21.01 -12.14 9.98
C SER A 72 20.59 -13.43 9.28
N GLY A 73 20.57 -13.39 7.94
CA GLY A 73 20.19 -14.54 7.11
C GLY A 73 18.68 -14.81 7.06
N LEU A 74 17.84 -14.05 7.77
CA LEU A 74 16.39 -14.13 7.61
C LEU A 74 15.92 -13.28 6.43
N THR A 75 14.95 -13.80 5.69
CA THR A 75 14.21 -13.05 4.67
C THR A 75 12.74 -13.05 5.08
N LEU A 76 12.16 -11.85 5.19
CA LEU A 76 10.73 -11.70 5.42
C LEU A 76 10.00 -11.67 4.07
N THR A 77 9.07 -12.59 3.87
CA THR A 77 8.18 -12.64 2.71
C THR A 77 6.76 -12.86 3.20
N TYR A 78 5.83 -12.08 2.67
CA TYR A 78 4.41 -12.23 3.00
C TYR A 78 3.55 -11.74 1.83
N GLU A 79 2.32 -12.24 1.79
CA GLU A 79 1.24 -11.69 0.98
C GLU A 79 0.34 -10.88 1.91
N GLU A 80 -0.01 -9.67 1.50
CA GLU A 80 -0.90 -8.80 2.26
C GLU A 80 -2.10 -8.41 1.42
N THR A 81 -3.28 -8.47 2.05
CA THR A 81 -4.51 -7.92 1.52
C THR A 81 -5.11 -6.99 2.56
N ARG A 82 -5.42 -5.76 2.15
CA ARG A 82 -6.07 -4.76 2.98
C ARG A 82 -7.49 -4.53 2.48
N THR A 83 -8.46 -4.48 3.39
CA THR A 83 -9.84 -4.14 3.06
C THR A 83 -10.28 -2.97 3.92
N ASN A 84 -10.83 -1.91 3.31
CA ASN A 84 -11.21 -0.67 3.98
C ASN A 84 -10.05 0.04 4.73
N CYS A 85 -8.82 -0.10 4.24
CA CYS A 85 -7.64 0.60 4.76
C CYS A 85 -6.99 1.43 3.66
N ILE A 86 -6.07 2.32 4.05
CA ILE A 86 -5.20 3.00 3.09
C ILE A 86 -4.38 1.92 2.33
N PRO A 87 -4.45 1.90 1.00
CA PRO A 87 -3.74 0.91 0.21
C PRO A 87 -2.23 1.17 0.24
N LEU A 88 -1.43 0.14 -0.02
CA LEU A 88 0.03 0.19 0.11
C LEU A 88 0.68 1.23 -0.82
N ASP A 89 0.10 1.41 -1.99
CA ASP A 89 0.50 2.30 -3.07
C ASP A 89 -0.14 3.70 -2.98
N SER A 90 -0.85 4.00 -1.88
CA SER A 90 -1.44 5.32 -1.65
C SER A 90 -0.38 6.41 -1.65
N SER A 91 -0.66 7.50 -2.38
CA SER A 91 0.15 8.73 -2.40
C SER A 91 -0.17 9.69 -1.25
N LEU A 92 -1.09 9.33 -0.35
CA LEU A 92 -1.39 10.12 0.84
C LEU A 92 -0.12 10.31 1.69
N TYR A 93 0.06 11.51 2.26
CA TYR A 93 1.21 11.78 3.13
C TYR A 93 1.18 10.87 4.38
N PRO A 94 2.26 10.08 4.65
CA PRO A 94 2.30 9.12 5.75
C PRO A 94 2.40 9.77 7.13
N THR A 95 1.25 10.13 7.70
CA THR A 95 1.14 10.60 9.08
C THR A 95 1.43 9.49 10.10
N VAL A 96 1.21 8.24 9.70
CA VAL A 96 1.68 7.03 10.37
C VAL A 96 2.39 6.15 9.35
N ASP A 97 3.34 5.34 9.80
CA ASP A 97 4.24 4.55 8.94
C ASP A 97 3.57 3.34 8.24
N TRP A 98 2.33 3.46 7.77
CA TRP A 98 1.64 2.40 7.02
C TRP A 98 2.36 1.91 5.75
N PRO A 99 3.17 2.72 5.02
CA PRO A 99 3.84 2.25 3.82
C PRO A 99 5.25 1.72 4.10
N ASN A 100 5.71 1.75 5.35
CA ASN A 100 7.07 1.37 5.74
C ASN A 100 7.07 0.19 6.70
N LEU A 101 7.97 -0.76 6.51
CA LEU A 101 8.36 -1.68 7.58
C LEU A 101 9.40 -0.98 8.46
N ARG A 102 9.09 -0.84 9.75
CA ARG A 102 9.98 -0.23 10.73
C ARG A 102 10.79 -1.31 11.45
N ILE A 103 12.10 -1.14 11.49
CA ILE A 103 13.02 -2.05 12.18
C ILE A 103 13.92 -1.23 13.10
N TRP A 104 13.96 -1.60 14.37
CA TRP A 104 15.01 -1.15 15.29
C TRP A 104 16.13 -2.17 15.28
N ALA A 105 17.32 -1.73 14.88
CA ALA A 105 18.50 -2.59 14.82
C ALA A 105 19.77 -1.79 15.10
N ASP A 106 20.81 -2.47 15.58
CA ASP A 106 22.15 -1.93 15.74
C ASP A 106 23.07 -2.57 14.69
N SER A 107 23.55 -1.78 13.73
CA SER A 107 24.49 -2.24 12.71
C SER A 107 25.96 -2.14 13.14
N GLY A 108 26.23 -2.01 14.45
CA GLY A 108 27.55 -1.78 15.05
C GLY A 108 27.87 -0.32 15.40
N ASN A 109 26.90 0.59 15.24
CA ASN A 109 27.06 2.03 15.50
C ASN A 109 25.99 2.57 16.49
N GLY A 110 25.37 1.68 17.26
CA GLY A 110 24.25 1.98 18.14
C GLY A 110 22.90 1.72 17.48
N GLU A 111 21.86 1.66 18.31
CA GLU A 111 20.49 1.40 17.87
C GLU A 111 19.97 2.52 16.95
N GLN A 112 19.43 2.11 15.80
CA GLN A 112 18.85 3.00 14.80
C GLN A 112 17.50 2.47 14.33
N VAL A 113 16.65 3.40 13.87
CA VAL A 113 15.36 3.08 13.27
C VAL A 113 15.48 3.12 11.75
N TYR A 114 15.22 1.99 11.13
CA TYR A 114 15.15 1.85 9.68
C TYR A 114 13.69 1.87 9.23
N HIS A 115 13.42 2.65 8.19
CA HIS A 115 12.12 2.69 7.51
C HIS A 115 12.30 2.13 6.11
N ILE A 116 11.79 0.92 5.89
CA ILE A 116 11.94 0.20 4.62
C ILE A 116 10.66 0.41 3.82
N PRO A 117 10.70 1.15 2.69
CA PRO A 117 9.51 1.40 1.89
C PRO A 117 9.00 0.09 1.30
N LEU A 118 7.83 -0.36 1.73
CA LEU A 118 7.26 -1.65 1.32
C LEU A 118 6.98 -1.68 -0.19
N ALA A 119 6.43 -0.60 -0.74
CA ALA A 119 6.12 -0.48 -2.17
C ALA A 119 7.35 -0.67 -3.08
N LYS A 120 8.58 -0.42 -2.58
CA LYS A 120 9.81 -0.65 -3.33
C LYS A 120 10.13 -2.14 -3.51
N TYR A 121 9.66 -2.99 -2.59
CA TYR A 121 9.95 -4.43 -2.56
C TYR A 121 8.71 -5.30 -2.77
N ALA A 122 7.55 -4.67 -2.95
CA ALA A 122 6.28 -5.34 -3.21
C ALA A 122 6.01 -5.45 -4.71
N VAL A 123 5.33 -6.52 -5.10
CA VAL A 123 4.72 -6.67 -6.41
C VAL A 123 3.22 -6.90 -6.24
N PRO A 124 2.37 -6.38 -7.13
CA PRO A 124 0.93 -6.67 -7.07
C PRO A 124 0.68 -8.17 -7.16
N ILE A 125 -0.20 -8.69 -6.30
CA ILE A 125 -0.65 -10.08 -6.39
C ILE A 125 -1.56 -10.19 -7.63
N GLU A 126 -1.24 -11.12 -8.53
CA GLU A 126 -1.94 -11.27 -9.81
C GLU A 126 -3.44 -11.55 -9.58
N GLY A 127 -4.29 -10.83 -10.31
CA GLY A 127 -5.75 -10.99 -10.23
C GLY A 127 -6.42 -10.34 -9.01
N SER A 128 -5.69 -9.85 -8.01
CA SER A 128 -6.27 -9.18 -6.84
C SER A 128 -6.11 -7.66 -6.83
N TYR A 129 -5.10 -7.13 -7.52
CA TYR A 129 -4.91 -5.69 -7.67
C TYR A 129 -5.57 -5.19 -8.96
N GLN A 130 -6.45 -4.21 -8.84
CA GLN A 130 -7.07 -3.53 -9.97
C GLN A 130 -6.67 -2.05 -9.89
N PRO A 131 -5.91 -1.53 -10.88
CA PRO A 131 -5.62 -0.10 -10.92
C PRO A 131 -6.93 0.70 -11.00
N ALA A 132 -6.92 1.90 -10.43
CA ALA A 132 -8.07 2.80 -10.55
C ALA A 132 -8.32 3.11 -12.03
N THR A 133 -9.57 2.94 -12.48
CA THR A 133 -9.98 3.24 -13.86
C THR A 133 -11.16 4.18 -13.86
N ALA A 134 -11.21 5.07 -14.84
CA ALA A 134 -12.34 5.95 -15.12
C ALA A 134 -12.64 5.91 -16.61
N GLN A 135 -13.93 5.93 -16.96
CA GLN A 135 -14.37 6.09 -18.34
C GLN A 135 -14.94 7.48 -18.53
N ILE A 136 -14.43 8.18 -19.53
CA ILE A 136 -14.87 9.53 -19.89
C ILE A 136 -15.46 9.47 -21.28
N GLN A 137 -16.73 9.88 -21.40
CA GLN A 137 -17.39 10.02 -22.69
C GLN A 137 -17.47 11.50 -23.04
N LEU A 138 -16.89 11.87 -24.18
CA LEU A 138 -17.06 13.20 -24.74
C LEU A 138 -18.47 13.31 -25.34
N GLY A 139 -19.27 14.24 -24.81
CA GLY A 139 -20.62 14.52 -25.29
C GLY A 139 -20.74 15.90 -25.95
N GLY A 140 -21.87 16.13 -26.62
CA GLY A 140 -22.19 17.41 -27.25
C GLY A 140 -21.73 17.56 -28.70
N SER A 141 -22.11 18.67 -29.33
CA SER A 141 -21.63 19.06 -30.65
C SER A 141 -20.38 19.91 -30.52
N VAL A 142 -19.31 19.54 -31.22
CA VAL A 142 -18.07 20.30 -31.32
C VAL A 142 -17.97 20.98 -32.68
N THR A 143 -17.40 22.17 -32.68
CA THR A 143 -17.08 22.96 -33.87
C THR A 143 -15.57 23.22 -33.97
N PRO A 144 -15.02 23.42 -35.18
CA PRO A 144 -13.63 23.79 -35.33
C PRO A 144 -13.30 25.06 -34.53
N GLY A 145 -12.23 25.01 -33.74
CA GLY A 145 -11.82 26.06 -32.81
C GLY A 145 -12.23 25.83 -31.36
N ASP A 146 -13.16 24.90 -31.08
CA ASP A 146 -13.46 24.49 -29.70
C ASP A 146 -12.26 23.78 -29.07
N SER A 147 -12.11 23.87 -27.75
CA SER A 147 -11.08 23.13 -27.01
C SER A 147 -11.72 22.12 -26.08
N ILE A 148 -11.30 20.87 -26.21
CA ILE A 148 -11.64 19.78 -25.29
C ILE A 148 -10.38 19.43 -24.48
N GLY A 149 -10.53 18.76 -23.34
CA GLY A 149 -9.36 18.31 -22.60
C GLY A 149 -9.69 17.44 -21.42
N VAL A 150 -8.69 16.68 -20.98
CA VAL A 150 -8.74 15.89 -19.76
C VAL A 150 -7.81 16.53 -18.75
N ALA A 151 -8.34 16.83 -17.57
CA ALA A 151 -7.55 17.33 -16.43
C ALA A 151 -7.67 16.34 -15.28
N PHE A 152 -6.54 15.97 -14.68
CA PHE A 152 -6.47 15.11 -13.52
C PHE A 152 -5.31 15.54 -12.62
N LEU A 153 -5.61 15.83 -11.35
CA LEU A 153 -4.64 16.41 -10.40
C LEU A 153 -3.98 17.67 -10.98
N GLU A 154 -2.67 17.65 -11.15
CA GLU A 154 -1.86 18.75 -11.68
C GLU A 154 -1.62 18.63 -13.20
N GLU A 155 -2.16 17.59 -13.83
CA GLU A 155 -1.98 17.29 -15.25
C GLU A 155 -3.18 17.80 -16.07
N HIS A 156 -2.89 18.41 -17.23
CA HIS A 156 -3.92 18.88 -18.15
C HIS A 156 -3.51 18.63 -19.60
N TYR A 157 -4.39 17.94 -20.33
CA TYR A 157 -4.22 17.55 -21.72
C TYR A 157 -5.31 18.20 -22.57
N PRO A 158 -5.09 19.42 -23.09
CA PRO A 158 -6.02 20.05 -24.01
C PRO A 158 -5.80 19.60 -25.46
N TYR A 159 -6.88 19.56 -26.22
CA TYR A 159 -6.89 19.37 -27.66
C TYR A 159 -7.84 20.38 -28.30
N THR A 160 -7.33 21.15 -29.26
CA THR A 160 -8.16 22.09 -30.03
C THR A 160 -8.74 21.38 -31.24
N MET A 161 -10.07 21.40 -31.34
CA MET A 161 -10.83 20.82 -32.42
C MET A 161 -10.50 21.50 -33.75
N THR A 162 -10.32 20.66 -34.75
CA THR A 162 -10.16 21.02 -36.17
C THR A 162 -11.29 20.36 -36.95
N ASP A 163 -11.27 20.39 -38.29
CA ASP A 163 -12.25 19.67 -39.13
C ASP A 163 -12.18 18.13 -39.02
N ASN A 164 -11.38 17.61 -38.10
CA ASN A 164 -11.21 16.19 -37.82
C ASN A 164 -12.38 15.61 -37.00
N PRO A 165 -12.68 14.31 -37.15
CA PRO A 165 -13.72 13.64 -36.37
C PRO A 165 -13.35 13.57 -34.88
N LEU A 166 -14.37 13.45 -34.02
CA LEU A 166 -14.22 13.30 -32.57
C LEU A 166 -13.28 12.14 -32.17
N THR A 167 -13.29 11.05 -32.92
CA THR A 167 -12.40 9.90 -32.69
C THR A 167 -10.93 10.28 -32.77
N PHE A 168 -10.57 11.17 -33.70
CA PHE A 168 -9.21 11.67 -33.84
C PHE A 168 -8.80 12.51 -32.63
N ALA A 169 -9.71 13.33 -32.11
CA ALA A 169 -9.48 14.14 -30.93
C ALA A 169 -9.26 13.27 -29.67
N VAL A 170 -10.09 12.23 -29.48
CA VAL A 170 -9.95 11.26 -28.38
C VAL A 170 -8.62 10.49 -28.49
N GLN A 171 -8.23 10.08 -29.70
CA GLN A 171 -6.95 9.41 -29.91
C GLN A 171 -5.77 10.31 -29.54
N ASN A 172 -5.77 11.58 -29.97
CA ASN A 172 -4.71 12.53 -29.64
C ASN A 172 -4.60 12.78 -28.13
N LEU A 173 -5.74 12.85 -27.43
CA LEU A 173 -5.75 12.95 -25.96
C LEU A 173 -5.13 11.70 -25.31
N ALA A 174 -5.50 10.51 -25.76
CA ALA A 174 -4.93 9.27 -25.24
C ALA A 174 -3.41 9.15 -25.50
N GLU A 175 -2.97 9.52 -26.71
CA GLU A 175 -1.55 9.56 -27.06
C GLU A 175 -0.77 10.59 -26.22
N GLY A 176 -1.34 11.78 -26.01
CA GLY A 176 -0.74 12.81 -25.16
C GLY A 176 -0.60 12.37 -23.71
N ILE A 177 -1.63 11.72 -23.15
CA ILE A 177 -1.58 11.14 -21.81
C ILE A 177 -0.47 10.09 -21.71
N ASN A 178 -0.44 9.11 -22.63
CA ASN A 178 0.55 8.03 -22.59
C ASN A 178 1.99 8.52 -22.85
N ALA A 179 2.16 9.64 -23.54
CA ALA A 179 3.48 10.20 -23.81
C ALA A 179 4.05 11.01 -22.63
N PHE A 180 3.21 11.67 -21.85
CA PHE A 180 3.66 12.68 -20.88
C PHE A 180 3.19 12.46 -19.45
N SER A 181 2.18 11.63 -19.19
CA SER A 181 1.71 11.39 -17.83
C SER A 181 2.65 10.45 -17.08
N PRO A 182 3.15 10.85 -15.90
CA PRO A 182 3.83 9.95 -14.99
C PRO A 182 2.86 9.12 -14.12
N THR A 183 1.56 9.43 -14.11
CA THR A 183 0.60 8.86 -13.16
C THR A 183 -0.55 8.08 -13.79
N MET A 184 -0.83 8.26 -15.09
CA MET A 184 -1.94 7.58 -15.74
C MET A 184 -1.58 7.07 -17.15
N THR A 185 -2.39 6.13 -17.62
CA THR A 185 -2.40 5.69 -19.02
C THR A 185 -3.83 5.80 -19.53
N ALA A 186 -3.99 5.99 -20.83
CA ALA A 186 -5.30 6.14 -21.46
C ALA A 186 -5.39 5.30 -22.73
N ALA A 187 -6.59 4.81 -23.01
CA ALA A 187 -6.90 4.13 -24.26
C ALA A 187 -8.27 4.63 -24.77
N GLN A 188 -8.41 4.68 -26.08
CA GLN A 188 -9.72 4.90 -26.71
C GLN A 188 -10.51 3.59 -26.61
N ASN A 189 -11.75 3.65 -26.11
CA ASN A 189 -12.66 2.52 -26.19
C ASN A 189 -13.19 2.38 -27.61
N GLU A 190 -13.11 1.17 -28.17
CA GLU A 190 -13.83 0.82 -29.41
C GLU A 190 -15.34 0.85 -29.10
N THR A 191 -16.09 1.61 -29.89
CA THR A 191 -17.57 1.60 -29.86
C THR A 191 -18.09 0.84 -31.06
#